data_AF-V6RYA8-F1
#
_entry.id   AF-V6RYA8-F1
#
_cell.length_a   1.000
_cell.length_b   1.000
_cell.length_c   1.000
_cell.angle_alpha   90.00
_cell.angle_beta   90.00
_cell.angle_gamma   90.00
#
_symmetry.space_group_name_H-M   'P 1'
#
loop_
_entity.id
_entity.type
_entity.pdbx_description
1 polymer ?
#
loop_
_entity_poly.entity_id
_entity_poly.type
_entity_poly.pdbx_seq_one_letter_code
_entity_poly.pdbx_strand_id
1 'polypeptide(L)'
;MFKSREFINGFIIFLGIGIYFLLMEFLGFSDVFFLRILNVFIIVYGINRTLKANVYDGHNDYLFNLTSGALTAFVGVILSIIALNIYIHIRGGEAYIKTLSEAFLFGGSPSVYQYCAGLLFEGLASSAIAAFTLMQYWKGKTVRNGHLTH
;
A
#
# COMPACT_ATOMS: atom_id res chain seq x y z
N MET A 1 -18.97 -9.99 -6.29
CA MET A 1 -18.92 -9.90 -4.80
C MET A 1 -17.45 -9.94 -4.43
N PHE A 2 -16.92 -8.84 -3.91
CA PHE A 2 -15.51 -8.69 -3.50
C PHE A 2 -15.29 -9.53 -2.24
N LYS A 3 -14.81 -10.79 -2.35
CA LYS A 3 -15.16 -11.81 -1.34
C LYS A 3 -14.10 -12.16 -0.29
N SER A 4 -12.81 -12.00 -0.55
CA SER A 4 -11.78 -12.39 0.44
C SER A 4 -10.38 -12.01 -0.02
N ARG A 5 -10.14 -12.14 -1.34
CA ARG A 5 -8.81 -12.01 -1.94
C ARG A 5 -8.24 -10.60 -1.80
N GLU A 6 -9.04 -9.57 -2.06
CA GLU A 6 -8.62 -8.17 -1.93
C GLU A 6 -8.19 -7.86 -0.49
N PHE A 7 -8.91 -8.40 0.49
CA PHE A 7 -8.58 -8.27 1.91
C PHE A 7 -7.33 -9.07 2.27
N ILE A 8 -7.18 -10.31 1.78
CA ILE A 8 -5.98 -11.13 2.01
C ILE A 8 -4.75 -10.46 1.42
N ASN A 9 -4.82 -10.01 0.16
CA ASN A 9 -3.70 -9.34 -0.51
C ASN A 9 -3.43 -7.95 0.09
N GLY A 10 -4.47 -7.23 0.53
CA GLY A 10 -4.32 -6.01 1.30
C GLY A 10 -3.65 -6.25 2.65
N PHE A 11 -3.98 -7.33 3.34
CA PHE A 11 -3.32 -7.75 4.57
C PHE A 11 -1.86 -8.13 4.34
N ILE A 12 -1.52 -8.73 3.19
CA ILE A 12 -0.13 -8.98 2.80
C ILE A 12 0.65 -7.67 2.60
N ILE A 13 0.03 -6.67 1.96
CA ILE A 13 0.64 -5.33 1.85
C ILE A 13 0.88 -4.76 3.24
N PHE A 14 -0.12 -4.82 4.13
CA PHE A 14 0.00 -4.37 5.51
C PHE A 14 1.17 -5.05 6.25
N LEU A 15 1.26 -6.38 6.19
CA LEU A 15 2.37 -7.11 6.79
C LEU A 15 3.71 -6.73 6.17
N GLY A 16 3.78 -6.59 4.85
CA GLY A 16 5.00 -6.19 4.15
C GLY A 16 5.49 -4.81 4.59
N ILE A 17 4.60 -3.81 4.59
CA ILE A 17 4.91 -2.45 5.02
C ILE A 17 5.28 -2.44 6.52
N GLY A 18 4.51 -3.13 7.36
CA GLY A 18 4.76 -3.19 8.80
C GLY A 18 6.10 -3.84 9.15
N ILE A 19 6.41 -4.99 8.56
CA ILE A 19 7.70 -5.69 8.76
C ILE A 19 8.84 -4.82 8.25
N TYR A 20 8.69 -4.22 7.06
CA TYR A 20 9.68 -3.32 6.50
C TYR A 20 9.94 -2.12 7.42
N PHE A 21 8.87 -1.45 7.88
CA PHE A 21 8.97 -0.33 8.80
C PHE A 21 9.69 -0.71 10.10
N LEU A 22 9.34 -1.83 10.72
CA LEU A 22 10.00 -2.31 11.94
C LEU A 22 11.47 -2.64 11.72
N LEU A 23 11.82 -3.24 10.57
CA LEU A 23 13.20 -3.48 10.20
C LEU A 23 13.98 -2.17 10.06
N MET A 24 13.40 -1.18 9.38
CA MET A 24 14.01 0.14 9.19
C MET A 24 14.20 0.89 10.50
N GLU A 25 13.22 0.82 11.40
CA GLU A 25 13.32 1.37 12.76
C GLU A 25 14.42 0.68 13.56
N PHE A 26 14.50 -0.66 13.51
CA PHE A 26 15.53 -1.42 14.21
C PHE A 26 16.95 -1.09 13.71
N LEU A 27 17.10 -0.85 12.42
CA LEU A 27 18.36 -0.44 11.81
C LEU A 27 18.68 1.06 11.98
N GLY A 28 17.76 1.86 12.53
CA GLY A 28 17.93 3.29 12.73
C GLY A 28 17.83 4.13 11.44
N PHE A 29 17.11 3.64 10.44
CA PHE A 29 16.90 4.28 9.14
C PHE A 29 15.44 4.73 8.89
N SER A 30 14.62 4.80 9.95
CA SER A 30 13.20 5.17 9.86
C SER A 30 12.96 6.65 9.54
N ASP A 31 13.98 7.48 9.72
CA ASP A 31 14.04 8.90 9.37
C ASP A 31 14.33 9.14 7.88
N VAL A 32 14.87 8.14 7.16
CA VAL A 32 15.24 8.26 5.75
C VAL A 32 13.99 8.17 4.85
N PHE A 33 13.46 9.32 4.46
CA PHE A 33 12.28 9.41 3.60
C PHE A 33 12.43 8.63 2.28
N PHE A 34 13.60 8.65 1.64
CA PHE A 34 13.82 7.96 0.35
C PHE A 34 13.53 6.45 0.43
N LEU A 35 13.79 5.83 1.58
CA LEU A 35 13.55 4.41 1.80
C LEU A 35 12.05 4.09 1.83
N ARG A 36 11.16 5.07 2.04
CA ARG A 36 9.70 4.87 1.94
C ARG A 36 9.24 4.55 0.51
N ILE A 37 10.04 4.86 -0.51
CA ILE A 37 9.70 4.48 -1.90
C ILE A 37 9.59 2.96 -2.05
N LEU A 38 10.27 2.18 -1.21
CA LEU A 38 10.18 0.72 -1.18
C LEU A 38 8.76 0.23 -0.84
N ASN A 39 7.98 1.02 -0.08
CA ASN A 39 6.57 0.70 0.20
C ASN A 39 5.73 0.65 -1.09
N VAL A 40 6.05 1.49 -2.09
CA VAL A 40 5.35 1.49 -3.38
C VAL A 40 5.53 0.15 -4.09
N PHE A 41 6.72 -0.46 -4.02
CA PHE A 41 6.97 -1.78 -4.60
C PHE A 41 6.16 -2.87 -3.90
N ILE A 42 6.02 -2.80 -2.57
CA ILE A 42 5.19 -3.73 -1.79
C ILE A 42 3.71 -3.60 -2.20
N ILE A 43 3.22 -2.36 -2.35
CA ILE A 43 1.85 -2.07 -2.82
C ILE A 43 1.64 -2.62 -4.23
N VAL A 44 2.54 -2.30 -5.17
CA VAL A 44 2.50 -2.79 -6.57
C VAL A 44 2.48 -4.32 -6.62
N TYR A 45 3.29 -4.99 -5.78
CA TYR A 45 3.28 -6.45 -5.68
C TYR A 45 1.92 -6.99 -5.25
N GLY A 46 1.32 -6.42 -4.21
CA GLY A 46 0.01 -6.86 -3.73
C GLY A 46 -1.12 -6.63 -4.73
N ILE A 47 -1.14 -5.47 -5.39
CA ILE A 47 -2.08 -5.17 -6.48
C ILE A 47 -1.89 -6.18 -7.61
N ASN A 48 -0.65 -6.39 -8.08
CA ASN A 48 -0.36 -7.30 -9.17
C ASN A 48 -0.79 -8.75 -8.86
N ARG A 49 -0.66 -9.17 -7.60
CA ARG A 49 -1.15 -10.47 -7.14
C ARG A 49 -2.67 -10.58 -7.27
N THR A 50 -3.42 -9.54 -6.92
CA THR A 50 -4.88 -9.49 -7.13
C THR A 50 -5.23 -9.54 -8.61
N LEU A 51 -4.62 -8.68 -9.43
CA LEU A 51 -4.91 -8.59 -10.86
C LEU A 51 -4.62 -9.91 -11.58
N LYS A 52 -3.44 -10.49 -11.32
CA LYS A 52 -3.06 -11.79 -11.88
C LYS A 52 -4.08 -12.85 -11.51
N ALA A 53 -4.46 -12.95 -10.24
CA ALA A 53 -5.41 -13.97 -9.81
C ALA A 53 -6.79 -13.78 -10.46
N ASN A 54 -7.27 -12.54 -10.62
CA ASN A 54 -8.55 -12.27 -11.29
C ASN A 54 -8.51 -12.68 -12.77
N VAL A 55 -7.43 -12.35 -13.48
CA VAL A 55 -7.24 -12.71 -14.90
C VAL A 55 -7.18 -14.23 -15.07
N TYR A 56 -6.54 -14.96 -14.16
CA TYR A 56 -6.49 -16.44 -14.17
C TYR A 56 -7.85 -17.08 -13.85
N ASP A 57 -8.69 -16.41 -13.06
CA ASP A 57 -10.08 -16.84 -12.81
C ASP A 57 -11.04 -16.45 -13.97
N GLY A 58 -10.52 -15.86 -15.04
CA GLY A 58 -11.29 -15.45 -16.22
C GLY A 58 -11.97 -14.09 -16.09
N HIS A 59 -11.76 -13.36 -14.99
CA HIS A 59 -12.26 -12.00 -14.80
C HIS A 59 -11.34 -11.01 -15.52
N ASN A 60 -11.67 -10.69 -16.78
CA ASN A 60 -10.89 -9.79 -17.64
C ASN A 60 -11.49 -8.38 -17.76
N ASP A 61 -12.61 -8.12 -17.09
CA ASP A 61 -13.27 -6.82 -17.10
C ASP A 61 -12.36 -5.73 -16.53
N TYR A 62 -12.08 -4.71 -17.35
CA TYR A 62 -11.14 -3.64 -17.00
C TYR A 62 -11.53 -2.92 -15.70
N LEU A 63 -12.80 -2.47 -15.59
CA LEU A 63 -13.27 -1.76 -14.41
C LEU A 63 -13.30 -2.64 -13.15
N PHE A 64 -13.63 -3.92 -13.30
CA PHE A 64 -13.61 -4.88 -12.19
C PHE A 64 -12.19 -5.07 -11.65
N ASN A 65 -11.21 -5.28 -12.53
CA ASN A 65 -9.83 -5.46 -12.13
C ASN A 65 -9.20 -4.18 -11.58
N LEU A 66 -9.50 -3.02 -12.17
CA LEU A 66 -9.06 -1.73 -11.64
C LEU A 66 -9.57 -1.50 -10.23
N THR A 67 -10.87 -1.71 -10.00
CA THR A 67 -11.49 -1.53 -8.68
C THR A 67 -10.99 -2.55 -7.67
N SER A 68 -10.85 -3.83 -8.05
CA SER A 68 -10.30 -4.89 -7.20
C SER A 68 -8.83 -4.61 -6.79
N GLY A 69 -8.01 -4.15 -7.74
CA GLY A 69 -6.63 -3.71 -7.48
C GLY A 69 -6.55 -2.50 -6.55
N ALA A 70 -7.37 -1.47 -6.80
CA ALA A 70 -7.43 -0.29 -5.94
C ALA A 70 -7.90 -0.63 -4.52
N LEU A 71 -8.94 -1.45 -4.38
CA LEU A 71 -9.44 -1.91 -3.07
C LEU A 71 -8.37 -2.69 -2.30
N THR A 72 -7.63 -3.57 -2.98
CA THR A 72 -6.50 -4.31 -2.37
C THR A 72 -5.48 -3.35 -1.75
N ALA A 73 -5.08 -2.32 -2.51
CA ALA A 73 -4.11 -1.35 -2.04
C ALA A 73 -4.66 -0.49 -0.90
N PHE A 74 -5.91 -0.01 -1.00
CA PHE A 74 -6.54 0.81 0.02
C PHE A 74 -6.68 0.08 1.36
N VAL A 75 -7.07 -1.21 1.33
CA VAL A 75 -7.11 -2.02 2.56
C VAL A 75 -5.72 -2.09 3.20
N GLY A 76 -4.68 -2.37 2.41
CA GLY A 76 -3.31 -2.44 2.93
C GLY A 76 -2.81 -1.12 3.52
N VAL A 77 -3.05 0.01 2.83
CA VAL A 77 -2.65 1.35 3.30
C VAL A 77 -3.41 1.74 4.57
N ILE A 78 -4.72 1.57 4.61
CA ILE A 78 -5.54 1.93 5.77
C ILE A 78 -5.11 1.13 7.00
N LEU A 79 -4.92 -0.19 6.87
CA LEU A 79 -4.44 -1.03 7.97
C LEU A 79 -3.04 -0.60 8.44
N SER A 80 -2.14 -0.26 7.51
CA SER A 80 -0.79 0.22 7.83
C SER A 80 -0.81 1.53 8.61
N ILE A 81 -1.71 2.46 8.25
CA ILE A 81 -1.85 3.74 8.95
C ILE A 81 -2.44 3.56 10.34
N ILE A 82 -3.43 2.68 10.50
CA ILE A 82 -4.00 2.35 11.82
C ILE A 82 -2.90 1.76 12.73
N ALA A 83 -2.12 0.80 12.22
CA ALA A 83 -1.04 0.19 12.98
C ALA A 83 0.07 1.21 13.32
N LEU A 84 0.43 2.08 12.38
CA LEU A 84 1.41 3.15 12.62
C LEU A 84 0.92 4.11 13.70
N ASN A 85 -0.35 4.51 13.66
CA ASN A 85 -0.94 5.39 14.67
C ASN A 85 -0.85 4.77 16.07
N ILE A 86 -1.22 3.50 16.22
CA ILE A 86 -1.11 2.75 17.47
C ILE A 86 0.36 2.68 17.92
N TYR A 87 1.26 2.34 17.01
CA TYR A 87 2.68 2.22 17.29
C TYR A 87 3.30 3.52 17.79
N ILE A 88 2.98 4.65 17.14
CA ILE A 88 3.46 5.98 17.55
C ILE A 88 3.00 6.30 18.98
N HIS A 89 1.74 6.03 19.32
CA HIS A 89 1.23 6.27 20.69
C HIS A 89 1.95 5.41 21.73
N ILE A 90 2.25 4.15 21.42
CA ILE A 90 3.02 3.26 22.30
C ILE A 90 4.46 3.78 22.50
N ARG A 91 5.04 4.45 21.49
CA ARG A 91 6.43 4.94 21.50
C ARG A 91 6.61 6.36 22.07
N GLY A 92 5.57 6.96 22.64
CA GLY A 92 5.63 8.29 23.25
C GLY A 92 4.97 9.41 22.45
N GLY A 93 4.15 9.06 21.44
CA GLY A 93 3.26 9.99 20.75
C GLY A 93 4.02 11.03 19.92
N GLU A 94 3.71 12.31 20.16
CA GLU A 94 4.28 13.43 19.40
C GLU A 94 5.81 13.54 19.51
N ALA A 95 6.39 13.13 20.64
CA ALA A 95 7.85 13.11 20.81
C ALA A 95 8.52 12.14 19.83
N TYR A 96 7.87 11.01 19.54
CA TYR A 96 8.37 10.00 18.60
C TYR A 96 8.22 10.43 17.14
N ILE A 97 7.22 11.27 16.80
CA ILE A 97 7.09 11.77 15.43
C ILE A 97 8.27 12.63 15.01
N LYS A 98 8.89 13.36 15.96
CA LYS A 98 10.10 14.14 15.69
C LYS A 98 11.27 13.28 15.23
N THR A 99 11.24 11.97 15.51
CA THR A 99 12.25 11.02 15.02
C THR A 99 11.86 10.38 13.69
N LEU A 100 10.61 10.53 13.22
CA LEU A 100 10.04 9.83 12.06
C LEU A 100 9.99 10.72 10.80
N SER A 101 11.15 11.29 10.44
CA SER A 101 11.41 12.26 9.36
C SER A 101 10.68 13.61 9.49
N GLU A 102 11.27 14.67 8.90
CA GLU A 102 10.53 15.92 8.69
C GLU A 102 9.29 15.63 7.84
N ALA A 103 8.11 16.02 8.33
CA ALA A 103 6.85 15.76 7.66
C ALA A 103 6.72 16.66 6.41
N PHE A 104 6.91 16.04 5.25
CA PHE A 104 6.96 16.69 3.93
C PHE A 104 5.71 17.53 3.58
N LEU A 105 4.53 17.19 4.13
CA LEU A 105 3.26 17.85 3.78
C LEU A 105 2.83 18.98 4.73
N PHE A 106 3.31 19.02 5.97
CA PHE A 106 2.78 19.96 6.96
C PHE A 106 3.82 20.88 7.60
N GLY A 107 5.12 20.57 7.51
CA GLY A 107 6.17 21.40 8.13
C GLY A 107 6.03 21.53 9.65
N GLY A 108 7.10 21.88 10.34
CA GLY A 108 7.07 22.13 11.79
C GLY A 108 6.87 20.87 12.66
N SER A 109 6.06 20.98 13.71
CA SER A 109 5.79 19.92 14.70
C SER A 109 4.37 19.37 14.54
N PRO A 110 4.11 18.48 13.56
CA PRO A 110 2.77 17.96 13.31
C PRO A 110 2.29 17.09 14.46
N SER A 111 0.99 17.14 14.74
CA SER A 111 0.36 16.18 15.64
C SER A 111 0.33 14.78 15.02
N VAL A 112 0.14 13.74 15.85
CA VAL A 112 0.03 12.36 15.37
C VAL A 112 -1.05 12.18 14.30
N TYR A 113 -2.16 12.89 14.46
CA TYR A 113 -3.26 12.86 13.51
C TYR A 113 -2.89 13.52 12.18
N GLN A 114 -2.22 14.67 12.20
CA GLN A 114 -1.80 15.36 10.98
C GLN A 114 -0.79 14.52 10.18
N TYR A 115 0.17 13.91 10.88
CA TYR A 115 1.15 13.02 10.27
C TYR A 115 0.49 11.80 9.61
N CYS A 116 -0.34 11.07 10.37
CA CYS A 116 -1.05 9.89 9.86
C CYS A 116 -2.02 10.24 8.72
N ALA A 117 -2.71 11.38 8.80
CA ALA A 117 -3.61 11.83 7.75
C ALA A 117 -2.85 12.17 6.46
N GLY A 118 -1.72 12.89 6.57
CA GLY A 118 -0.87 13.20 5.41
C GLY A 118 -0.39 11.93 4.71
N LEU A 119 0.15 10.97 5.47
CA LEU A 119 0.57 9.68 4.95
C LEU A 119 -0.58 8.86 4.37
N LEU A 120 -1.78 8.93 4.94
CA LEU A 120 -2.96 8.27 4.40
C LEU A 120 -3.31 8.84 3.02
N PHE A 121 -3.37 10.16 2.87
CA PHE A 121 -3.66 10.77 1.57
C PHE A 121 -2.59 10.46 0.52
N GLU A 122 -1.31 10.56 0.88
CA GLU A 122 -0.20 10.19 0.01
C GLU A 122 -0.27 8.71 -0.40
N GLY A 123 -0.52 7.83 0.56
CA GLY A 123 -0.63 6.39 0.35
C GLY A 123 -1.81 6.01 -0.53
N LEU A 124 -2.98 6.64 -0.34
CA LEU A 124 -4.17 6.40 -1.17
C LEU A 124 -3.97 6.93 -2.60
N ALA A 125 -3.41 8.13 -2.75
CA ALA A 125 -3.14 8.73 -4.07
C ALA A 125 -2.14 7.88 -4.86
N SER A 126 -1.00 7.53 -4.26
CA SER A 126 0.01 6.67 -4.90
C SER A 126 -0.53 5.27 -5.21
N SER A 127 -1.36 4.70 -4.34
CA SER A 127 -2.04 3.42 -4.58
C SER A 127 -2.99 3.46 -5.77
N ALA A 128 -3.76 4.54 -5.93
CA ALA A 128 -4.64 4.72 -7.08
C ALA A 128 -3.85 4.81 -8.39
N ILE A 129 -2.74 5.57 -8.40
CA ILE A 129 -1.83 5.67 -9.54
C ILE A 129 -1.20 4.30 -9.86
N ALA A 130 -0.76 3.55 -8.85
CA ALA A 130 -0.19 2.22 -9.02
C ALA A 130 -1.21 1.22 -9.59
N ALA A 131 -2.43 1.23 -9.07
CA ALA A 131 -3.52 0.38 -9.58
C ALA A 131 -3.84 0.70 -11.04
N PHE A 132 -3.96 1.98 -11.38
CA PHE A 132 -4.17 2.40 -12.77
C PHE A 132 -3.02 1.98 -13.69
N THR A 133 -1.77 2.23 -13.28
CA THR A 133 -0.57 1.89 -14.07
C THR A 133 -0.49 0.39 -14.33
N LEU A 134 -0.73 -0.44 -13.31
CA LEU A 134 -0.76 -1.90 -13.47
C LEU A 134 -1.90 -2.34 -14.37
N MET A 135 -3.07 -1.72 -14.28
CA MET A 135 -4.17 -2.04 -15.20
C MET A 135 -3.85 -1.73 -16.65
N GLN A 136 -3.10 -0.67 -16.93
CA GLN A 136 -2.60 -0.41 -18.28
C GLN A 136 -1.67 -1.53 -18.79
N TYR A 137 -0.88 -2.13 -17.89
CA TYR A 137 -0.03 -3.29 -18.21
C TYR A 137 -0.82 -4.60 -18.40
N TRP A 138 -1.92 -4.79 -17.66
CA TRP A 138 -2.78 -5.97 -17.73
C TRP A 138 -3.84 -5.89 -18.83
N LYS A 139 -4.06 -4.72 -19.41
CA LYS A 139 -5.01 -4.52 -20.51
C LYS A 139 -4.70 -5.45 -21.69
N GLY A 140 -5.72 -6.15 -22.16
CA GLY A 140 -5.63 -7.09 -23.29
C GLY A 140 -5.09 -8.47 -22.93
N LYS A 141 -4.48 -8.65 -21.75
CA LYS A 141 -4.01 -9.96 -21.32
C LYS A 141 -5.16 -10.83 -20.86
N THR A 142 -5.28 -12.01 -21.45
CA THR A 142 -6.28 -13.02 -21.10
C THR A 142 -5.56 -14.35 -20.84
N VAL A 143 -6.22 -15.29 -20.17
CA VAL A 143 -5.68 -16.66 -20.01
C VAL A 143 -6.45 -17.60 -20.91
N ARG A 144 -5.72 -18.31 -21.79
CA ARG A 144 -6.25 -19.37 -22.65
C ARG A 144 -5.38 -20.61 -22.47
N ASN A 145 -5.99 -21.74 -22.14
CA ASN A 145 -5.30 -23.02 -21.85
C ASN A 145 -4.20 -22.91 -20.78
N GLY A 146 -4.39 -22.08 -19.75
CA GLY A 146 -3.43 -21.90 -18.65
C GLY A 146 -2.22 -21.01 -18.98
N HIS A 147 -2.14 -20.47 -20.20
CA HIS A 147 -1.09 -19.55 -20.63
C HIS A 147 -1.64 -18.14 -20.84
N LEU A 148 -0.82 -17.13 -20.54
CA LEU A 148 -1.13 -15.73 -20.82
C LEU A 148 -1.10 -15.50 -22.34
N THR A 149 -2.20 -15.02 -22.88
CA THR A 149 -2.34 -14.62 -24.28
C THR A 149 -2.49 -13.10 -24.37
N HIS A 150 -1.83 -12.51 -25.38
CA HIS A 150 -1.86 -11.08 -25.70
C HIS A 150 -2.90 -10.77 -26.77
#